data_AF-A0A1C4Y038-F1
#
_entry.id   AF-A0A1C4Y038-F1
#
_cell.length_a   1.000
_cell.length_b   1.000
_cell.length_c   1.000
_cell.angle_alpha   90.00
_cell.angle_beta   90.00
_cell.angle_gamma   90.00
#
_symmetry.space_group_name_H-M   'P 1'
#
loop_
_entity.id
_entity.type
_entity.pdbx_description
1 polymer ?
#
loop_
_entity_poly.entity_id
_entity_poly.type
_entity_poly.pdbx_seq_one_letter_code
_entity_poly.pdbx_strand_id
1 'polypeptide(L)'
;MTERTEAAVRLVILLAIGTMAGAAAFTHVHDLSVAHGQPDWIGWANAVAVELMAIYLGLELRARRRARHPVGLVASLLVAFALLSLAAQVAEAEPSVWGWTVAAVPSLAFLALVKVVLSNAPALPPAPEPDQPPVDWDEAPEQTTAAPVPERPADPVPPAVSAPAAVSAPAVILPPRGVVQSNRPHVVGIIR
;
A
#
# COMPACT_ATOMS: atom_id res chain seq x y z
N MET A 1 15.28 -8.91 -41.21
CA MET A 1 14.46 -8.34 -40.12
C MET A 1 14.95 -6.91 -39.91
N THR A 2 14.08 -5.91 -39.92
CA THR A 2 14.49 -4.51 -39.67
C THR A 2 14.66 -4.30 -38.16
N GLU A 3 15.50 -3.35 -37.74
CA GLU A 3 15.69 -3.03 -36.31
C GLU A 3 14.35 -2.75 -35.59
N ARG A 4 13.39 -2.15 -36.29
CA ARG A 4 12.02 -1.93 -35.78
C ARG A 4 11.28 -3.24 -35.50
N THR A 5 11.37 -4.22 -36.39
CA THR A 5 10.75 -5.54 -36.17
C THR A 5 11.39 -6.28 -35.00
N GLU A 6 12.71 -6.19 -34.82
CA GLU A 6 13.41 -6.79 -33.68
C GLU A 6 13.02 -6.12 -32.35
N ALA A 7 12.93 -4.78 -32.33
CA ALA A 7 12.47 -4.03 -31.16
C ALA A 7 11.00 -4.33 -30.82
N ALA A 8 10.12 -4.42 -31.82
CA ALA A 8 8.73 -4.79 -31.63
C ALA A 8 8.59 -6.20 -31.05
N VAL A 9 9.33 -7.17 -31.59
CA VAL A 9 9.33 -8.55 -31.07
C VAL A 9 9.83 -8.60 -29.63
N ARG A 10 10.93 -7.91 -29.31
CA ARG A 10 11.43 -7.80 -27.92
C ARG A 10 10.37 -7.22 -26.98
N LEU A 11 9.69 -6.14 -27.40
CA LEU A 11 8.65 -5.52 -26.60
C LEU A 11 7.47 -6.47 -26.36
N VAL A 12 7.02 -7.20 -27.40
CA VAL A 12 5.93 -8.17 -27.27
C VAL A 12 6.30 -9.30 -26.32
N ILE A 13 7.52 -9.84 -26.42
CA ILE A 13 8.01 -10.89 -25.51
C ILE A 13 8.01 -10.38 -24.06
N LEU A 14 8.53 -9.17 -23.85
CA LEU A 14 8.59 -8.54 -22.53
C LEU A 14 7.19 -8.30 -21.94
N LEU A 15 6.24 -7.82 -22.74
CA LEU A 15 4.85 -7.64 -22.32
C LEU A 15 4.17 -8.97 -21.99
N ALA A 16 4.41 -10.01 -22.78
CA ALA A 16 3.84 -11.34 -22.54
C ALA A 16 4.36 -11.94 -21.22
N ILE A 17 5.69 -11.94 -21.02
CA ILE A 17 6.31 -12.40 -19.76
C ILE A 17 5.80 -11.57 -18.58
N GLY A 18 5.74 -10.25 -18.73
CA GLY A 18 5.29 -9.34 -17.70
C GLY A 18 3.86 -9.53 -17.26
N THR A 19 2.98 -9.73 -18.23
CA THR A 19 1.55 -9.94 -17.95
C THR A 19 1.35 -11.24 -17.19
N MET A 20 2.02 -12.32 -17.60
CA MET A 20 1.93 -13.62 -16.93
C MET A 20 2.56 -13.59 -15.53
N ALA A 21 3.77 -13.05 -15.42
CA ALA A 21 4.47 -12.94 -14.14
C ALA A 21 3.73 -12.01 -13.17
N GLY A 22 3.21 -10.88 -13.67
CA GLY A 22 2.36 -9.97 -12.90
C GLY A 22 1.10 -10.67 -12.41
N ALA A 23 0.35 -11.33 -13.30
CA ALA A 23 -0.86 -12.06 -12.92
C ALA A 23 -0.60 -13.07 -11.78
N ALA A 24 0.50 -13.84 -11.87
CA ALA A 24 0.91 -14.75 -10.80
C ALA A 24 1.24 -14.03 -9.49
N ALA A 25 1.98 -12.90 -9.54
CA ALA A 25 2.30 -12.12 -8.35
C ALA A 25 1.02 -11.60 -7.65
N PHE A 26 0.07 -11.04 -8.42
CA PHE A 26 -1.21 -10.59 -7.86
C PHE A 26 -2.01 -11.72 -7.22
N THR A 27 -2.10 -12.89 -7.87
CA THR A 27 -2.86 -14.02 -7.31
C THR A 27 -2.25 -14.55 -6.03
N HIS A 28 -0.93 -14.65 -5.93
CA HIS A 28 -0.27 -15.12 -4.70
C HIS A 28 -0.40 -14.12 -3.54
N VAL A 29 -0.35 -12.80 -3.79
CA VAL A 29 -0.59 -11.84 -2.69
C VAL A 29 -2.05 -11.87 -2.24
N HIS A 30 -2.97 -12.07 -3.18
CA HIS A 30 -4.40 -12.25 -2.89
C HIS A 30 -4.64 -13.51 -2.06
N ASP A 31 -4.20 -14.66 -2.55
CA ASP A 31 -4.43 -15.97 -1.96
C ASP A 31 -3.79 -16.05 -0.57
N LEU A 32 -2.57 -15.51 -0.40
CA LEU A 32 -1.94 -15.36 0.89
C LEU A 32 -2.77 -14.49 1.85
N SER A 33 -3.28 -13.35 1.38
CA SER A 33 -4.10 -12.46 2.21
C SER A 33 -5.39 -13.15 2.68
N VAL A 34 -6.08 -13.83 1.77
CA VAL A 34 -7.31 -14.58 2.06
C VAL A 34 -7.02 -15.75 3.00
N ALA A 35 -5.92 -16.48 2.79
CA ALA A 35 -5.47 -17.54 3.68
C ALA A 35 -5.21 -17.05 5.11
N HIS A 36 -4.89 -15.78 5.29
CA HIS A 36 -4.67 -15.13 6.59
C HIS A 36 -5.90 -14.38 7.13
N GLY A 37 -7.09 -14.70 6.61
CA GLY A 37 -8.36 -14.24 7.17
C GLY A 37 -8.86 -12.91 6.62
N GLN A 38 -8.26 -12.39 5.55
CA GLN A 38 -8.81 -11.22 4.86
C GLN A 38 -10.00 -11.62 3.98
N PRO A 39 -11.05 -10.79 3.89
CA PRO A 39 -12.07 -10.92 2.85
C PRO A 39 -11.46 -10.89 1.44
N ASP A 40 -12.08 -11.61 0.49
CA ASP A 40 -11.63 -11.72 -0.91
C ASP A 40 -11.32 -10.35 -1.57
N TRP A 41 -12.22 -9.38 -1.42
CA TRP A 41 -12.02 -8.04 -1.96
C TRP A 41 -10.83 -7.30 -1.31
N ILE A 42 -10.53 -7.57 -0.02
CA ILE A 42 -9.37 -7.00 0.67
C ILE A 42 -8.10 -7.70 0.19
N GLY A 43 -8.15 -9.00 -0.10
CA GLY A 43 -7.03 -9.72 -0.73
C GLY A 43 -6.62 -9.05 -2.04
N TRP A 44 -7.59 -8.70 -2.90
CA TRP A 44 -7.30 -7.99 -4.15
C TRP A 44 -6.76 -6.58 -3.91
N ALA A 45 -7.33 -5.84 -2.95
CA ALA A 45 -6.85 -4.51 -2.59
C ALA A 45 -5.39 -4.54 -2.09
N ASN A 46 -5.04 -5.53 -1.26
CA ASN A 46 -3.67 -5.73 -0.76
C ASN A 46 -2.71 -6.07 -1.90
N ALA A 47 -3.10 -6.98 -2.79
CA ALA A 47 -2.31 -7.33 -3.97
C ALA A 47 -2.04 -6.10 -4.84
N VAL A 48 -3.08 -5.31 -5.14
CA VAL A 48 -2.93 -4.07 -5.91
C VAL A 48 -2.01 -3.06 -5.20
N ALA A 49 -2.19 -2.85 -3.90
CA ALA A 49 -1.38 -1.91 -3.13
C ALA A 49 0.11 -2.28 -3.13
N VAL A 50 0.44 -3.55 -2.88
CA VAL A 50 1.83 -4.03 -2.82
C VAL A 50 2.50 -3.95 -4.19
N GLU A 51 1.85 -4.46 -5.24
CA GLU A 51 2.43 -4.53 -6.58
C GLU A 51 2.54 -3.15 -7.24
N LEU A 52 1.51 -2.30 -7.15
CA LEU A 52 1.57 -0.95 -7.71
C LEU A 52 2.56 -0.05 -6.97
N MET A 53 2.72 -0.23 -5.66
CA MET A 53 3.72 0.51 -4.89
C MET A 53 5.14 0.16 -5.34
N ALA A 54 5.44 -1.11 -5.62
CA ALA A 54 6.74 -1.52 -6.17
C ALA A 54 7.02 -0.85 -7.53
N ILE A 55 6.02 -0.81 -8.43
CA ILE A 55 6.15 -0.14 -9.73
C ILE A 55 6.37 1.37 -9.55
N TYR A 56 5.56 2.02 -8.72
CA TYR A 56 5.67 3.44 -8.41
C TYR A 56 7.06 3.79 -7.84
N LEU A 57 7.54 3.05 -6.85
CA LEU A 57 8.86 3.27 -6.26
C LEU A 57 9.98 3.04 -7.26
N GLY A 58 9.82 2.14 -8.22
CA GLY A 58 10.76 1.97 -9.34
C GLY A 58 10.81 3.20 -10.27
N LEU A 59 9.65 3.78 -10.59
CA LEU A 59 9.53 5.02 -11.35
C LEU A 59 10.13 6.21 -10.60
N GLU A 60 9.80 6.35 -9.33
CA GLU A 60 10.31 7.40 -8.44
C GLU A 60 11.83 7.29 -8.25
N LEU A 61 12.35 6.08 -8.06
CA LEU A 61 13.79 5.82 -7.99
C LEU A 61 14.51 6.29 -9.26
N ARG A 62 13.90 6.05 -10.43
CA ARG A 62 14.43 6.51 -11.71
C ARG A 62 14.38 8.03 -11.82
N ALA A 63 13.28 8.67 -11.43
CA ALA A 63 13.12 10.11 -11.45
C ALA A 63 14.18 10.79 -10.57
N ARG A 64 14.35 10.34 -9.32
CA ARG A 64 15.38 10.85 -8.41
C ARG A 64 16.80 10.66 -8.92
N ARG A 65 17.11 9.51 -9.55
CA ARG A 65 18.42 9.28 -10.18
C ARG A 65 18.71 10.28 -11.29
N ARG A 66 17.72 10.62 -12.12
CA ARG A 66 17.86 11.62 -13.19
C ARG A 66 18.12 13.02 -12.62
N ALA A 67 17.42 13.38 -11.55
CA ALA A 67 17.54 14.67 -10.89
C ALA A 67 18.67 14.73 -9.82
N ARG A 68 19.52 13.70 -9.72
CA ARG A 68 20.65 13.61 -8.76
C ARG A 68 20.23 13.75 -7.28
N HIS A 69 18.98 13.41 -6.95
CA HIS A 69 18.47 13.43 -5.58
C HIS A 69 18.85 12.16 -4.80
N PRO A 70 18.84 12.21 -3.45
CA PRO A 70 19.05 11.03 -2.62
C PRO A 70 17.98 9.97 -2.87
N VAL A 71 18.44 8.73 -3.06
CA VAL A 71 17.59 7.58 -3.42
C VAL A 71 17.42 6.54 -2.31
N GLY A 72 18.10 6.72 -1.16
CA GLY A 72 18.21 5.70 -0.12
C GLY A 72 16.85 5.15 0.34
N LEU A 73 15.96 6.03 0.81
CA LEU A 73 14.62 5.65 1.29
C LEU A 73 13.77 4.99 0.20
N VAL A 74 13.76 5.56 -1.01
CA VAL A 74 12.96 5.03 -2.12
C VAL A 74 13.47 3.65 -2.54
N ALA A 75 14.79 3.48 -2.60
CA ALA A 75 15.40 2.19 -2.91
C ALA A 75 15.13 1.15 -1.81
N SER A 76 15.18 1.53 -0.53
CA SER A 76 14.86 0.60 0.57
C SER A 76 13.39 0.17 0.55
N LEU A 77 12.46 1.12 0.30
CA LEU A 77 11.05 0.80 0.17
C LEU A 77 10.81 -0.12 -1.05
N LEU A 78 11.44 0.17 -2.18
CA LEU A 78 11.33 -0.67 -3.38
C LEU A 78 11.75 -2.11 -3.09
N VAL A 79 12.89 -2.28 -2.40
CA VAL A 79 13.37 -3.61 -2.01
C VAL A 79 12.39 -4.27 -1.04
N ALA A 80 11.85 -3.54 -0.06
CA ALA A 80 10.88 -4.09 0.89
C ALA A 80 9.60 -4.61 0.20
N PHE A 81 9.01 -3.82 -0.70
CA PHE A 81 7.81 -4.24 -1.46
C PHE A 81 8.11 -5.39 -2.42
N ALA A 82 9.28 -5.40 -3.07
CA ALA A 82 9.69 -6.53 -3.91
C ALA A 82 9.87 -7.83 -3.09
N LEU A 83 10.42 -7.74 -1.89
CA LEU A 83 10.55 -8.88 -0.99
C LEU A 83 9.20 -9.35 -0.45
N LEU A 84 8.24 -8.44 -0.21
CA LEU A 84 6.89 -8.81 0.21
C LEU A 84 6.16 -9.59 -0.89
N SER A 85 6.26 -9.15 -2.14
CA SER A 85 5.72 -9.88 -3.31
C SER A 85 6.35 -11.26 -3.47
N LEU A 86 7.68 -11.35 -3.33
CA LEU A 86 8.40 -12.62 -3.37
C LEU A 86 7.99 -13.56 -2.22
N ALA A 87 7.82 -13.01 -1.02
CA ALA A 87 7.42 -13.78 0.15
C ALA A 87 6.03 -14.41 -0.02
N ALA A 88 5.10 -13.72 -0.70
CA ALA A 88 3.78 -14.28 -0.99
C ALA A 88 3.87 -15.57 -1.84
N GLN A 89 4.68 -15.53 -2.90
CA GLN A 89 4.94 -16.70 -3.74
C GLN A 89 5.60 -17.84 -2.96
N VAL A 90 6.60 -17.53 -2.13
CA VAL A 90 7.32 -18.53 -1.32
C VAL A 90 6.43 -19.15 -0.24
N ALA A 91 5.51 -18.37 0.34
CA ALA A 91 4.61 -18.82 1.40
C ALA A 91 3.55 -19.81 0.90
N GLU A 92 3.13 -19.71 -0.35
CA GLU A 92 2.16 -20.65 -0.96
C GLU A 92 2.81 -21.90 -1.57
N ALA A 93 4.12 -21.85 -1.81
CA ALA A 93 4.85 -22.95 -2.40
C ALA A 93 4.96 -24.15 -1.45
N GLU A 94 5.22 -25.32 -2.03
CA GLU A 94 5.60 -26.50 -1.25
C GLU A 94 6.81 -26.17 -0.35
N PRO A 95 6.83 -26.57 0.94
CA PRO A 95 7.92 -26.30 1.88
C PRO A 95 9.20 -27.10 1.58
N SER A 96 9.76 -26.91 0.38
CA SER A 96 10.98 -27.54 -0.10
C SER A 96 11.87 -26.51 -0.77
N VAL A 97 13.18 -26.78 -0.80
CA VAL A 97 14.16 -25.90 -1.47
C VAL A 97 13.78 -25.69 -2.94
N TRP A 98 13.27 -26.73 -3.60
CA TRP A 98 12.81 -26.63 -4.98
C TRP A 98 11.48 -25.88 -5.11
N GLY A 99 10.54 -26.08 -4.19
CA GLY A 99 9.28 -25.32 -4.15
C GLY A 99 9.54 -23.82 -4.08
N TRP A 100 10.38 -23.38 -3.14
CA TRP A 100 10.75 -21.97 -2.99
C TRP A 100 11.53 -21.42 -4.19
N THR A 101 12.46 -22.21 -4.74
CA THR A 101 13.26 -21.77 -5.89
C THR A 101 12.37 -21.57 -7.13
N VAL A 102 11.48 -22.51 -7.43
CA VAL A 102 10.55 -22.43 -8.56
C VAL A 102 9.54 -21.30 -8.33
N ALA A 103 9.04 -21.13 -7.10
CA ALA A 103 8.11 -20.07 -6.75
C ALA A 103 8.72 -18.66 -6.88
N ALA A 104 10.05 -18.51 -6.78
CA ALA A 104 10.71 -17.22 -6.97
C ALA A 104 10.79 -16.78 -8.45
N VAL A 105 10.65 -17.71 -9.40
CA VAL A 105 10.85 -17.44 -10.83
C VAL A 105 9.92 -16.34 -11.38
N PRO A 106 8.61 -16.33 -11.10
CA PRO A 106 7.71 -15.27 -11.58
C PRO A 106 8.13 -13.88 -11.08
N SER A 107 8.40 -13.73 -9.78
CA SER A 107 8.92 -12.47 -9.20
C SER A 107 10.18 -11.97 -9.89
N LEU A 108 11.17 -12.86 -10.07
CA LEU A 108 12.44 -12.48 -10.68
C LEU A 108 12.28 -12.08 -12.14
N ALA A 109 11.42 -12.78 -12.89
CA ALA A 109 11.08 -12.41 -14.26
C ALA A 109 10.39 -11.04 -14.33
N PHE A 110 9.45 -10.77 -13.41
CA PHE A 110 8.77 -9.47 -13.31
C PHE A 110 9.74 -8.33 -12.96
N LEU A 111 10.60 -8.52 -11.95
CA LEU A 111 11.61 -7.52 -11.58
C LEU A 111 12.60 -7.25 -12.72
N ALA A 112 13.04 -8.29 -13.43
CA ALA A 112 13.89 -8.14 -14.60
C ALA A 112 13.18 -7.33 -15.70
N LEU A 113 11.90 -7.62 -15.96
CA LEU A 113 11.10 -6.85 -16.90
C LEU A 113 10.96 -5.39 -16.47
N VAL A 114 10.54 -5.12 -15.23
CA VAL A 114 10.37 -3.76 -14.70
C VAL A 114 11.68 -3.00 -14.86
N LYS A 115 12.82 -3.61 -14.53
CA LYS A 115 14.14 -3.01 -14.76
C LYS A 115 14.39 -2.71 -16.23
N VAL A 116 14.11 -3.64 -17.14
CA VAL A 116 14.31 -3.47 -18.59
C VAL A 116 13.42 -2.34 -19.12
N VAL A 117 12.14 -2.29 -18.75
CA VAL A 117 11.19 -1.25 -19.14
C VAL A 117 11.63 0.12 -18.61
N LEU A 118 12.00 0.19 -17.33
CA LEU A 118 12.48 1.43 -16.71
C LEU A 118 13.85 1.86 -17.27
N SER A 119 14.68 0.94 -17.76
CA SER A 119 16.00 1.27 -18.31
C SER A 119 15.91 1.72 -19.77
N ASN A 120 14.99 1.16 -20.56
CA ASN A 120 14.87 1.42 -22.01
C ASN A 120 13.90 2.54 -22.38
N ALA A 121 13.18 3.16 -21.43
CA ALA A 121 12.26 4.23 -21.79
C ALA A 121 13.04 5.45 -22.36
N PRO A 122 12.67 5.96 -23.55
CA PRO A 122 13.28 7.16 -24.13
C PRO A 122 13.29 8.31 -23.12
N ALA A 123 14.36 9.10 -23.11
CA ALA A 123 14.32 10.38 -22.41
C ALA A 123 13.32 11.28 -23.14
N LEU A 124 12.14 11.48 -22.54
CA LEU A 124 11.25 12.54 -22.98
C LEU A 124 12.02 13.86 -22.79
N PRO A 125 12.02 14.79 -23.78
CA PRO A 125 12.54 16.13 -23.56
C PRO A 125 11.87 16.73 -22.34
N PRO A 126 12.58 17.47 -21.47
CA PRO A 126 11.96 18.15 -20.36
C PRO A 126 10.82 19.01 -20.91
N ALA A 127 9.60 18.76 -20.44
CA ALA A 127 8.49 19.66 -20.66
C ALA A 127 8.85 21.01 -20.00
N PRO A 128 8.42 22.15 -20.56
CA PRO A 128 8.58 23.44 -19.88
C PRO A 128 7.94 23.33 -18.50
N GLU A 129 8.75 23.48 -17.47
CA GLU A 129 8.30 23.45 -16.08
C GLU A 129 7.42 24.68 -15.87
N PRO A 130 6.14 24.54 -15.49
CA PRO A 130 5.41 25.66 -14.91
C PRO A 130 6.16 26.05 -13.63
N ASP A 131 6.45 27.34 -13.46
CA ASP A 131 6.94 27.90 -12.20
C ASP A 131 5.98 27.51 -11.06
N GLN A 132 6.27 26.38 -10.41
CA GLN A 132 5.63 26.01 -9.16
C GLN A 132 6.49 26.63 -8.05
N PRO A 133 5.93 27.57 -7.25
CA PRO A 133 6.65 28.10 -6.11
C PRO A 133 7.00 26.95 -5.16
N PRO A 134 8.13 27.03 -4.43
CA PRO A 134 8.54 25.98 -3.52
C PRO A 134 7.42 25.72 -2.51
N VAL A 135 6.90 24.49 -2.49
CA VAL A 135 6.11 24.02 -1.36
C VAL A 135 7.11 23.67 -0.28
N ASP A 136 7.25 24.58 0.67
CA ASP A 136 8.00 24.38 1.91
C ASP A 136 7.25 23.34 2.75
N TRP A 137 7.90 22.20 3.01
CA TRP A 137 7.37 21.15 3.87
C TRP A 137 7.88 21.27 5.31
N ASP A 138 8.62 22.32 5.65
CA ASP A 138 9.04 22.61 7.01
C ASP A 138 8.04 23.53 7.74
N GLU A 139 6.77 23.10 7.83
CA GLU A 139 5.87 23.64 8.86
C GLU A 139 6.07 22.85 10.15
N ALA A 140 7.14 23.20 10.87
CA ALA A 140 7.17 22.99 12.31
C ALA A 140 5.95 23.73 12.90
N PRO A 141 5.16 23.14 13.81
CA PRO A 141 3.96 23.79 14.31
C PRO A 141 4.36 25.09 15.01
N GLU A 142 3.99 26.24 14.43
CA GLU A 142 4.09 27.52 15.09
C GLU A 142 3.31 27.43 16.40
N GLN A 143 4.04 27.44 17.51
CA GLN A 143 3.47 27.71 18.82
C GLN A 143 2.81 29.08 18.74
N THR A 144 1.48 29.07 18.69
CA THR A 144 0.64 30.26 18.87
C THR A 144 1.07 30.94 20.17
N THR A 145 1.84 32.01 20.05
CA THR A 145 2.12 32.93 21.14
C THR A 145 0.81 33.63 21.44
N ALA A 146 0.11 33.16 22.48
CA ALA A 146 -1.00 33.89 23.07
C ALA A 146 -0.47 35.22 23.59
N ALA A 147 -0.89 36.32 22.97
CA ALA A 147 -0.65 37.66 23.45
C ALA A 147 -1.20 37.84 24.88
N PRO A 148 -0.55 38.63 25.75
CA PRO A 148 -1.00 38.81 27.12
C PRO A 148 -2.32 39.58 27.15
N VAL A 149 -3.33 38.97 27.77
CA VAL A 149 -4.61 39.60 28.10
C VAL A 149 -4.37 40.67 29.18
N PRO A 150 -4.88 41.91 29.04
CA PRO A 150 -4.75 42.93 30.08
C PRO A 150 -5.49 42.53 31.36
N GLU A 151 -4.74 42.48 32.46
CA GLU A 151 -5.18 42.15 33.81
C GLU A 151 -6.12 43.25 34.36
N ARG A 152 -7.37 42.90 34.67
CA ARG A 152 -8.34 43.78 35.33
C ARG A 152 -8.24 43.56 36.86
N PRO A 153 -8.24 44.62 37.69
CA PRO A 153 -7.96 44.50 39.13
C PRO A 153 -8.92 43.56 39.87
N ALA A 154 -8.35 42.79 40.80
CA ALA A 154 -9.03 41.83 41.65
C ALA A 154 -9.85 42.50 42.77
N ASP A 155 -11.04 41.97 43.02
CA ASP A 155 -11.81 42.17 44.26
C ASP A 155 -11.85 40.86 45.09
N PRO A 156 -12.01 40.94 46.43
CA PRO A 156 -11.51 39.92 47.36
C PRO A 156 -12.47 38.75 47.61
N VAL A 157 -11.90 37.56 47.84
CA VAL A 157 -12.57 36.31 48.27
C VAL A 157 -12.78 36.29 49.80
N PRO A 158 -13.87 35.66 50.30
CA PRO A 158 -13.71 34.62 51.35
C PRO A 158 -14.75 33.46 51.23
N PRO A 159 -14.69 32.39 52.06
CA PRO A 159 -13.79 31.25 51.97
C PRO A 159 -14.51 29.91 51.68
N ALA A 160 -13.71 28.86 51.53
CA ALA A 160 -14.04 27.48 51.16
C ALA A 160 -15.09 26.77 52.04
N VAL A 161 -15.88 25.87 51.42
CA VAL A 161 -16.54 24.74 52.09
C VAL A 161 -16.38 23.45 51.27
N SER A 162 -16.05 22.40 52.01
CA SER A 162 -15.49 21.11 51.65
C SER A 162 -16.33 20.19 50.74
N ALA A 163 -15.63 19.35 49.98
CA ALA A 163 -16.17 18.11 49.40
C ALA A 163 -16.51 17.08 50.50
N PRO A 164 -17.36 16.08 50.17
CA PRO A 164 -16.82 14.72 50.20
C PRO A 164 -17.22 13.86 49.00
N ALA A 165 -16.37 12.87 48.74
CA ALA A 165 -16.52 11.82 47.73
C ALA A 165 -17.40 10.65 48.21
N ALA A 166 -18.10 9.97 47.28
CA ALA A 166 -18.43 8.53 47.22
C ALA A 166 -19.59 8.28 46.21
N VAL A 167 -19.83 7.17 45.50
CA VAL A 167 -19.21 5.85 45.16
C VAL A 167 -20.15 5.19 44.10
N SER A 168 -19.63 4.43 43.12
CA SER A 168 -20.24 3.31 42.31
C SER A 168 -21.50 3.56 41.41
N ALA A 169 -21.82 2.88 40.30
CA ALA A 169 -21.28 1.89 39.35
C ALA A 169 -22.33 1.79 38.16
N PRO A 170 -22.13 1.04 37.05
CA PRO A 170 -22.68 1.40 35.73
C PRO A 170 -24.06 0.83 35.40
N ALA A 171 -24.84 1.56 34.58
CA ALA A 171 -26.06 1.07 33.94
C ALA A 171 -25.76 0.51 32.55
N VAL A 172 -26.05 -0.77 32.37
CA VAL A 172 -26.00 -1.52 31.10
C VAL A 172 -27.11 -1.01 30.18
N ILE A 173 -26.75 -0.60 28.95
CA ILE A 173 -27.69 -0.30 27.86
C ILE A 173 -27.50 -1.36 26.78
N LEU A 174 -28.52 -2.21 26.58
CA LEU A 174 -28.63 -3.17 25.48
C LEU A 174 -29.16 -2.47 24.22
N PRO A 175 -28.56 -2.68 23.02
CA PRO A 175 -29.17 -2.23 21.77
C PRO A 175 -30.18 -3.26 21.19
N PRO A 176 -31.16 -2.81 20.40
CA PRO A 176 -32.24 -3.65 19.87
C PRO A 176 -31.77 -4.61 18.77
N ARG A 177 -32.24 -5.86 18.84
CA ARG A 177 -32.07 -6.88 17.79
C ARG A 177 -32.94 -6.55 16.58
N GLY A 178 -32.32 -6.29 15.44
CA GLY A 178 -33.03 -6.18 14.17
C GLY A 178 -32.12 -5.93 12.98
N VAL A 179 -31.52 -6.98 12.43
CA VAL A 179 -31.06 -7.00 11.03
C VAL A 179 -31.43 -8.34 10.41
N VAL A 180 -32.46 -8.25 9.56
CA VAL A 180 -32.82 -9.02 8.37
C VAL A 180 -32.04 -10.31 8.10
N GLN A 181 -32.78 -11.42 8.18
CA GLN A 181 -32.39 -12.75 7.73
C GLN A 181 -32.40 -12.79 6.20
N SER A 182 -31.24 -12.94 5.55
CA SER A 182 -31.18 -13.10 4.10
C SER A 182 -31.53 -14.54 3.71
N ASN A 183 -32.48 -14.63 2.79
CA ASN A 183 -33.20 -15.78 2.29
C ASN A 183 -32.27 -16.87 1.69
N ARG A 184 -32.29 -18.10 2.22
CA ARG A 184 -31.73 -19.29 1.57
C ARG A 184 -32.84 -20.00 0.78
N PRO A 185 -32.69 -20.25 -0.54
CA PRO A 185 -33.59 -21.15 -1.24
C PRO A 185 -33.34 -22.61 -0.81
N HIS A 186 -34.41 -23.27 -0.36
CA HIS A 186 -34.43 -24.70 -0.07
C HIS A 186 -34.29 -25.52 -1.36
N VAL A 187 -33.22 -26.31 -1.49
CA VAL A 187 -33.16 -27.40 -2.46
C VAL A 187 -33.93 -28.58 -1.86
N VAL A 188 -35.14 -28.82 -2.37
CA VAL A 188 -35.93 -30.02 -2.07
C VAL A 188 -35.32 -31.18 -2.85
N GLY A 189 -34.62 -32.07 -2.15
CA GLY A 189 -34.27 -33.38 -2.67
C GLY A 189 -35.52 -34.26 -2.75
N ILE A 190 -35.97 -34.56 -3.97
CA ILE A 190 -36.98 -35.59 -4.22
C ILE A 190 -36.24 -36.92 -4.35
N ILE A 191 -36.51 -37.83 -3.42
CA ILE A 191 -36.11 -39.23 -3.48
C ILE A 191 -37.15 -39.97 -4.33
N ARG A 192 -36.73 -40.63 -5.41
CA ARG A 192 -37.36 -41.82 -5.97
C ARG A 192 -36.31 -42.72 -6.58
#